data_AF-A0A1F3TYY1-F1
#
_entry.id   AF-A0A1F3TYY1-F1
#
_cell.length_a   1.000
_cell.length_b   1.000
_cell.length_c   1.000
_cell.angle_alpha   90.00
_cell.angle_beta   90.00
_cell.angle_gamma   90.00
#
_symmetry.space_group_name_H-M   'P 1'
#
loop_
_entity.id
_entity.type
_entity.pdbx_description
1 polymer ?
#
loop_
_entity_poly.entity_id
_entity_poly.type
_entity_poly.pdbx_seq_one_letter_code
_entity_poly.pdbx_strand_id
1 'polypeptide(L)'
;MRLNLNGGTAVNFWLLTLTLINLLLVTFIMFNWFVRNKSGQEDQRLTKGLQLLQNKISILQDLSDKSDEQVRRWVHLIEQKSTDVQSQLMQADDKIIQIETVLSKALDVSKIFYDQVPHAEIVERQKTSKYVQAAKLANQGFTAEQINQKIDLNVAEIDMIIKMNKENLQFSEENLPAWISQVAPTAMESEQSHSQEIQEFSAQLKKMNQMVSSTAFDMQAPDLTSMENIKQKFNETLARNSTQVPQTFLNDQETGTSLTENGKSIRPFEFKRIGSNKS
;
A
#
# COMPACT_ATOMS: atom_id res chain seq x y z
N MET A 1 -70.57 -65.51 -89.59
CA MET A 1 -69.16 -65.11 -89.78
C MET A 1 -68.83 -64.05 -88.73
N ARG A 2 -67.71 -64.23 -88.02
CA ARG A 2 -67.00 -63.28 -87.13
C ARG A 2 -67.51 -63.06 -85.68
N LEU A 3 -67.06 -63.98 -84.82
CA LEU A 3 -66.23 -63.77 -83.61
C LEU A 3 -66.47 -62.48 -82.82
N ASN A 4 -67.21 -62.62 -81.72
CA ASN A 4 -67.28 -61.67 -80.62
C ASN A 4 -66.25 -62.11 -79.55
N LEU A 5 -65.01 -61.59 -79.64
CA LEU A 5 -63.90 -61.91 -78.72
C LEU A 5 -63.24 -60.66 -78.09
N ASN A 6 -63.85 -59.48 -78.23
CA ASN A 6 -63.26 -58.22 -77.75
C ASN A 6 -63.77 -57.76 -76.36
N GLY A 7 -64.70 -58.48 -75.73
CA GLY A 7 -65.19 -58.12 -74.39
C GLY A 7 -64.19 -58.42 -73.27
N GLY A 8 -63.41 -59.50 -73.39
CA GLY A 8 -62.44 -59.90 -72.37
C GLY A 8 -61.21 -58.98 -72.29
N THR A 9 -60.74 -58.46 -73.43
CA THR A 9 -59.59 -57.55 -73.48
C THR A 9 -59.94 -56.17 -72.92
N ALA A 10 -61.18 -55.70 -73.12
CA ALA A 10 -61.66 -54.44 -72.55
C ALA A 10 -61.75 -54.49 -71.01
N VAL A 11 -62.25 -55.59 -70.44
CA VAL A 11 -62.33 -55.77 -68.98
C VAL A 11 -60.93 -55.88 -68.36
N ASN A 12 -60.00 -56.60 -69.01
CA ASN A 12 -58.62 -56.70 -68.53
C ASN A 12 -57.87 -55.36 -68.62
N PHE A 13 -58.09 -54.56 -69.66
CA PHE A 13 -57.51 -53.22 -69.80
C PHE A 13 -58.05 -52.25 -68.73
N TRP A 14 -59.35 -52.33 -68.44
CA TRP A 14 -59.97 -51.55 -67.38
C TRP A 14 -59.40 -51.90 -66.00
N LEU A 15 -59.28 -53.19 -65.68
CA LEU A 15 -58.68 -53.66 -64.43
C LEU A 15 -57.22 -53.23 -64.29
N LEU A 16 -56.44 -53.27 -65.38
CA LEU A 16 -55.04 -52.85 -65.36
C LEU A 16 -54.88 -51.33 -65.17
N THR A 17 -55.81 -50.54 -65.71
CA THR A 17 -55.83 -49.09 -65.50
C THR A 17 -56.22 -48.76 -64.05
N LEU A 18 -57.18 -49.49 -63.47
CA LEU A 18 -57.60 -49.34 -62.07
C LEU A 18 -56.47 -49.71 -61.09
N THR A 19 -55.71 -50.77 -61.38
CA THR A 19 -54.56 -51.16 -60.55
C THR A 19 -53.41 -50.14 -60.64
N LEU A 20 -53.16 -49.60 -61.84
CA LEU A 20 -52.16 -48.53 -62.04
C LEU A 20 -52.52 -47.27 -61.25
N ILE A 21 -53.78 -46.82 -61.31
CA ILE A 21 -54.26 -45.64 -60.58
C ILE A 21 -54.16 -45.86 -59.07
N ASN A 22 -54.55 -47.04 -58.57
CA ASN A 22 -54.41 -47.36 -57.15
C ASN A 22 -52.94 -47.37 -56.70
N LEU A 23 -52.02 -47.85 -57.54
CA LEU A 23 -50.59 -47.84 -57.23
C LEU A 23 -50.02 -46.42 -57.19
N LEU A 24 -50.43 -45.55 -58.12
CA LEU A 24 -50.07 -44.13 -58.10
C LEU A 24 -50.63 -43.43 -56.86
N LEU A 25 -51.84 -43.77 -56.45
CA LEU A 25 -52.46 -43.16 -55.27
C LEU A 25 -51.75 -43.57 -53.97
N VAL A 26 -51.37 -44.85 -53.83
CA VAL A 26 -50.61 -45.34 -52.66
C VAL A 26 -49.22 -44.72 -52.61
N THR A 27 -48.52 -44.63 -53.75
CA THR A 27 -47.20 -44.00 -53.82
C THR A 27 -47.27 -42.50 -53.53
N PHE A 28 -48.32 -41.81 -53.98
CA PHE A 28 -48.54 -40.39 -53.65
C PHE A 28 -48.83 -40.16 -52.16
N ILE A 29 -49.61 -41.04 -51.53
CA ILE A 29 -49.88 -40.99 -50.08
C ILE A 29 -48.59 -41.26 -49.29
N MET A 30 -47.82 -42.28 -49.65
CA MET A 30 -46.54 -42.58 -49.01
C MET A 30 -45.55 -41.43 -49.16
N PHE A 31 -45.49 -40.80 -50.33
CA PHE A 31 -44.62 -39.66 -50.57
C PHE A 31 -45.03 -38.45 -49.71
N ASN A 32 -46.31 -38.11 -49.66
CA ASN A 32 -46.82 -37.03 -48.79
C ASN A 32 -46.58 -37.31 -47.31
N TRP A 33 -46.77 -38.56 -46.88
CA TRP A 33 -46.51 -38.97 -45.51
C TRP A 33 -45.03 -38.85 -45.15
N PHE A 34 -44.14 -39.27 -46.04
CA PHE A 34 -42.70 -39.17 -45.84
C PHE A 34 -42.21 -37.72 -45.77
N VAL A 35 -42.69 -36.85 -46.67
CA VAL A 35 -42.35 -35.41 -46.67
C VAL A 35 -42.83 -34.75 -45.37
N ARG A 36 -44.05 -35.07 -44.92
CA ARG A 36 -44.62 -34.52 -43.68
C ARG A 36 -43.96 -35.06 -42.41
N ASN A 37 -43.40 -36.26 -42.43
CA ASN A 37 -42.68 -36.81 -41.28
C ASN A 37 -41.25 -36.25 -41.20
N LYS A 38 -40.64 -35.90 -42.34
CA LYS A 38 -39.29 -35.32 -42.38
C LYS A 38 -39.23 -33.87 -41.87
N SER A 39 -40.32 -33.10 -42.01
CA SER A 39 -40.39 -31.71 -41.51
C SER A 39 -40.33 -31.59 -39.98
N GLY A 40 -40.65 -32.65 -39.22
CA GLY A 40 -40.58 -32.63 -37.76
C GLY A 40 -39.16 -32.52 -37.17
N GLN A 41 -38.11 -32.79 -37.95
CA GLN A 41 -36.72 -32.65 -37.49
C GLN A 41 -36.23 -31.19 -37.52
N GLU A 42 -36.79 -30.35 -38.40
CA GLU A 42 -36.45 -28.93 -38.46
C GLU A 42 -37.01 -28.19 -37.23
N ASP A 43 -38.23 -28.55 -36.82
CA ASP A 43 -38.85 -28.05 -35.58
C ASP A 43 -38.04 -28.42 -34.34
N GLN A 44 -37.40 -29.61 -34.31
CA GLN A 44 -36.53 -29.98 -33.19
C GLN A 44 -35.24 -29.13 -33.14
N ARG A 45 -34.65 -28.75 -34.29
CA ARG A 45 -33.48 -27.85 -34.30
C ARG A 45 -33.86 -26.42 -33.92
N LEU A 46 -34.98 -25.92 -34.42
CA LEU A 46 -35.48 -24.60 -34.06
C LEU A 46 -35.88 -24.53 -32.59
N THR A 47 -36.54 -25.56 -32.05
CA THR A 47 -36.91 -25.64 -30.63
C THR A 47 -35.68 -25.72 -29.74
N LYS A 48 -34.67 -26.53 -30.09
CA LYS A 48 -33.39 -26.57 -29.36
C LYS A 48 -32.62 -25.26 -29.46
N GLY A 49 -32.66 -24.59 -30.62
CA GLY A 49 -32.08 -23.26 -30.82
C GLY A 49 -32.75 -22.20 -29.96
N LEU A 50 -34.08 -22.22 -29.88
CA LEU A 50 -34.88 -21.32 -29.04
C LEU A 50 -34.62 -21.58 -27.55
N GLN A 51 -34.54 -22.85 -27.12
CA GLN A 51 -34.18 -23.22 -25.75
C GLN A 51 -32.76 -22.75 -25.39
N LEU A 52 -31.80 -22.87 -26.32
CA LEU A 52 -30.44 -22.39 -26.09
C LEU A 52 -30.40 -20.85 -25.96
N LEU A 53 -31.19 -20.14 -26.76
CA LEU A 53 -31.31 -18.68 -26.66
C LEU A 53 -31.99 -18.27 -25.35
N GLN A 54 -33.06 -18.95 -24.95
CA GLN A 54 -33.73 -18.70 -23.67
C GLN A 54 -32.77 -18.95 -22.50
N ASN A 55 -31.97 -20.02 -22.57
CA ASN A 55 -30.94 -20.29 -21.57
C ASN A 55 -29.85 -19.21 -21.58
N LYS A 56 -29.36 -18.79 -22.75
CA LYS A 56 -28.39 -17.69 -22.88
C LYS A 56 -28.93 -16.36 -22.36
N ILE A 57 -30.20 -16.06 -22.61
CA ILE A 57 -30.87 -14.86 -22.08
C ILE A 57 -30.94 -14.95 -20.55
N SER A 58 -31.33 -16.11 -20.01
CA SER A 58 -31.37 -16.31 -18.56
C SER A 58 -30.00 -16.18 -17.90
N ILE A 59 -28.94 -16.71 -18.53
CA ILE A 59 -27.57 -16.60 -18.02
C ILE A 59 -27.05 -15.16 -18.15
N LEU A 60 -27.30 -14.49 -19.27
CA LEU A 60 -26.90 -13.08 -19.44
C LEU A 60 -27.64 -12.17 -18.48
N GLN A 61 -28.91 -12.46 -18.21
CA GLN A 61 -29.69 -11.73 -17.22
C GLN A 61 -29.13 -11.94 -15.81
N ASP A 62 -28.83 -13.19 -15.41
CA ASP A 62 -28.22 -13.47 -14.11
C ASP A 62 -26.83 -12.82 -13.96
N LEU A 63 -26.00 -12.87 -15.00
CA LEU A 63 -24.70 -12.20 -15.01
C LEU A 63 -24.83 -10.67 -14.96
N SER A 64 -25.83 -10.12 -15.65
CA SER A 64 -26.14 -8.68 -15.61
C SER A 64 -26.59 -8.27 -14.21
N ASP A 65 -27.54 -9.00 -13.62
CA ASP A 65 -28.05 -8.74 -12.27
C ASP A 65 -26.93 -8.82 -11.24
N LYS A 66 -26.05 -9.83 -11.35
CA LYS A 66 -24.88 -9.99 -10.50
C LYS A 66 -23.83 -8.89 -10.70
N SER A 67 -23.65 -8.41 -11.93
CA SER A 67 -22.79 -7.27 -12.25
C SER A 67 -23.34 -5.99 -11.63
N ASP A 68 -24.65 -5.74 -11.76
CA ASP A 68 -25.32 -4.58 -11.17
C ASP A 68 -25.23 -4.61 -9.64
N GLU A 69 -25.40 -5.78 -9.04
CA GLU A 69 -25.25 -5.95 -7.59
C GLU A 69 -23.79 -5.68 -7.14
N GLN A 70 -22.80 -6.16 -7.91
CA GLN A 70 -21.41 -5.83 -7.66
C GLN A 70 -21.17 -4.33 -7.78
N VAL A 71 -21.57 -3.69 -8.88
CA VAL A 71 -21.39 -2.25 -9.09
C VAL A 71 -21.99 -1.45 -7.93
N ARG A 72 -23.18 -1.81 -7.45
CA ARG A 72 -23.77 -1.16 -6.26
C ARG A 72 -22.91 -1.32 -5.01
N ARG A 73 -22.37 -2.51 -4.76
CA ARG A 73 -21.44 -2.74 -3.63
C ARG A 73 -20.15 -1.94 -3.77
N TRP A 74 -19.60 -1.85 -4.98
CA TRP A 74 -18.42 -1.04 -5.27
C TRP A 74 -18.68 0.45 -5.03
N VAL A 75 -19.81 0.98 -5.50
CA VAL A 75 -20.21 2.37 -5.25
C VAL A 75 -20.31 2.64 -3.75
N HIS A 76 -20.97 1.75 -3.01
CA HIS A 76 -21.09 1.88 -1.56
C HIS A 76 -19.73 1.85 -0.85
N LEU A 77 -18.82 0.95 -1.24
CA LEU A 77 -17.46 0.91 -0.70
C LEU A 77 -16.66 2.17 -1.04
N ILE A 78 -16.84 2.74 -2.23
CA ILE A 78 -16.20 3.98 -2.64
C ILE A 78 -16.72 5.15 -1.79
N GLU A 79 -18.02 5.26 -1.56
CA GLU A 79 -18.59 6.30 -0.67
C GLU A 79 -18.07 6.17 0.77
N GLN A 80 -18.01 4.95 1.29
CA GLN A 80 -17.46 4.69 2.61
C GLN A 80 -15.97 5.09 2.67
N LYS A 81 -15.16 4.67 1.71
CA LYS A 81 -13.74 5.01 1.67
C LYS A 81 -13.47 6.49 1.43
N SER A 82 -14.31 7.16 0.65
CA SER A 82 -14.26 8.61 0.47
C SER A 82 -14.49 9.32 1.80
N THR A 83 -15.46 8.86 2.58
CA THR A 83 -15.77 9.40 3.91
C THR A 83 -14.62 9.16 4.90
N ASP A 84 -14.05 7.95 4.91
CA ASP A 84 -12.90 7.61 5.75
C ASP A 84 -11.69 8.51 5.43
N VAL A 85 -11.37 8.69 4.15
CA VAL A 85 -10.27 9.55 3.69
C VAL A 85 -10.50 11.00 4.07
N GLN A 86 -11.73 11.51 3.90
CA GLN A 86 -12.08 12.86 4.32
C GLN A 86 -11.92 13.05 5.82
N SER A 87 -12.33 12.06 6.63
CA SER A 87 -12.12 12.10 8.09
C SER A 87 -10.64 12.08 8.46
N GLN A 88 -9.82 11.26 7.80
CA GLN A 88 -8.37 11.23 8.07
C GLN A 88 -7.69 12.55 7.67
N LEU A 89 -8.13 13.17 6.58
CA LEU A 89 -7.63 14.48 6.15
C LEU A 89 -7.91 15.55 7.21
N MET A 90 -9.15 15.61 7.72
CA MET A 90 -9.50 16.55 8.79
C MET A 90 -8.67 16.32 10.07
N GLN A 91 -8.43 15.06 10.44
CA GLN A 91 -7.57 14.76 11.58
C GLN A 91 -6.11 15.18 11.34
N ALA A 92 -5.59 15.02 10.13
CA ALA A 92 -4.25 15.47 9.78
C ALA A 92 -4.13 17.00 9.86
N ASP A 93 -5.13 17.73 9.36
CA ASP A 93 -5.18 19.19 9.44
C ASP A 93 -5.19 19.67 10.91
N ASP A 94 -6.01 19.05 11.77
CA ASP A 94 -6.03 19.35 13.21
C ASP A 94 -4.67 19.14 13.88
N LYS A 95 -3.93 18.10 13.45
CA LYS A 95 -2.59 17.81 13.96
C LYS A 95 -1.55 18.81 13.46
N ILE A 96 -1.65 19.26 12.21
CA ILE A 96 -0.79 20.32 11.67
C ILE A 96 -0.97 21.60 12.49
N ILE A 97 -2.21 22.01 12.77
CA ILE A 97 -2.50 23.20 13.58
C ILE A 97 -1.93 23.06 15.00
N GLN A 98 -2.03 21.87 15.61
CA GLN A 98 -1.43 21.61 16.93
C GLN A 98 0.10 21.73 16.89
N ILE A 99 0.75 21.19 15.85
CA ILE A 99 2.20 21.27 15.67
C ILE A 99 2.63 22.72 15.48
N GLU A 100 1.95 23.50 14.63
CA GLU A 100 2.26 24.92 14.41
C GLU A 100 2.15 25.72 15.72
N THR A 101 1.11 25.45 16.51
CA THR A 101 0.93 26.09 17.82
C THR A 101 2.06 25.76 18.79
N VAL A 102 2.47 24.49 18.85
CA VAL A 102 3.58 24.04 19.72
C VAL A 102 4.91 24.61 19.25
N LEU A 103 5.15 24.62 17.93
CA LEU A 103 6.36 25.17 17.32
C LEU A 103 6.48 26.67 17.64
N SER A 104 5.39 27.43 17.48
CA SER A 104 5.37 28.86 17.82
C SER A 104 5.75 29.09 19.27
N LYS A 105 5.14 28.34 20.21
CA LYS A 105 5.47 28.45 21.64
C LYS A 105 6.91 28.08 21.93
N ALA A 106 7.42 27.02 21.31
CA ALA A 106 8.81 26.60 21.48
C ALA A 106 9.79 27.66 20.97
N LEU A 107 9.48 28.33 19.86
CA LEU A 107 10.27 29.44 19.32
C LEU A 107 10.25 30.63 20.27
N ASP A 108 9.08 31.00 20.80
CA ASP A 108 8.96 32.10 21.77
C ASP A 108 9.78 31.83 23.04
N VAL A 109 9.69 30.61 23.58
CA VAL A 109 10.49 30.17 24.72
C VAL A 109 11.98 30.20 24.39
N SER A 110 12.37 29.65 23.24
CA SER A 110 13.78 29.67 22.79
C SER A 110 14.33 31.10 22.66
N LYS A 111 13.52 32.05 22.18
CA LYS A 111 13.92 33.46 22.08
C LYS A 111 14.15 34.08 23.45
N ILE A 112 13.27 33.79 24.42
CA ILE A 112 13.42 34.25 25.80
C ILE A 112 14.71 33.68 26.42
N PHE A 113 14.99 32.40 26.21
CA PHE A 113 16.22 31.77 26.73
C PHE A 113 17.49 32.31 26.07
N TYR A 114 17.45 32.61 24.76
CA TYR A 114 18.59 33.22 24.08
C TYR A 114 18.91 34.62 24.64
N ASP A 115 17.87 35.41 24.93
CA ASP A 115 18.05 36.78 25.45
C ASP A 115 18.42 36.82 26.94
N GLN A 116 18.03 35.81 27.74
CA GLN A 116 18.26 35.80 29.20
C GLN A 116 19.52 35.07 29.67
N VAL A 117 20.20 34.31 28.82
CA VAL A 117 21.45 33.64 29.23
C VAL A 117 22.64 34.57 28.96
N PRO A 118 23.29 35.14 30.00
CA PRO A 118 24.48 35.95 29.81
C PRO A 118 25.66 35.04 29.45
N HIS A 119 25.74 34.65 28.18
CA HIS A 119 26.77 33.77 27.65
C HIS A 119 28.18 34.31 27.92
N ALA A 120 28.36 35.64 27.93
CA ALA A 120 29.61 36.29 28.29
C ALA A 120 30.00 36.03 29.76
N GLU A 121 29.05 36.13 30.68
CA GLU A 121 29.29 35.92 32.11
C GLU A 121 29.57 34.44 32.42
N ILE A 122 28.93 33.51 31.71
CA ILE A 122 29.20 32.08 31.85
C ILE A 122 30.62 31.73 31.40
N VAL A 123 31.10 32.33 30.30
CA VAL A 123 32.48 32.12 29.82
C VAL A 123 33.50 32.69 30.81
N GLU A 124 33.23 33.86 31.39
CA GLU A 124 34.10 34.46 32.43
C GLU A 124 34.12 33.63 33.73
N ARG A 125 32.96 33.10 34.14
CA ARG A 125 32.85 32.18 35.29
C ARG A 125 33.65 30.90 35.04
N GLN A 126 33.55 30.29 33.86
CA GLN A 126 34.35 29.10 33.52
C GLN A 126 35.86 29.37 33.53
N LYS A 127 36.31 30.50 32.97
CA LYS A 127 37.73 30.89 33.02
C LYS A 127 38.20 31.08 34.46
N THR A 128 37.46 31.85 35.25
CA THR A 128 37.78 32.11 36.67
C THR A 128 37.82 30.81 37.48
N SER A 129 36.93 29.85 37.20
CA SER A 129 36.96 28.53 37.81
C SER A 129 38.25 27.76 37.52
N LYS A 130 38.71 27.77 36.26
CA LYS A 130 39.97 27.13 35.86
C LYS A 130 41.17 27.75 36.58
N TYR A 131 41.21 29.08 36.70
CA TYR A 131 42.28 29.78 37.41
C TYR A 131 42.32 29.45 38.91
N VAL A 132 41.15 29.40 39.56
CA VAL A 132 41.07 29.03 40.99
C VAL A 132 41.47 27.57 41.22
N GLN A 133 41.04 26.67 40.33
CA GLN A 133 41.44 25.26 40.39
C GLN A 133 42.95 25.09 40.17
N ALA A 134 43.53 25.83 39.22
CA ALA A 134 44.96 25.84 38.96
C ALA A 134 45.74 26.35 40.18
N ALA A 135 45.24 27.40 40.83
CA ALA A 135 45.85 27.94 42.03
C ALA A 135 45.76 26.98 43.23
N LYS A 136 44.66 26.22 43.37
CA LYS A 136 44.53 25.16 44.38
C LYS A 136 45.53 24.03 44.14
N LEU A 137 45.68 23.57 42.89
CA LEU A 137 46.66 22.55 42.53
C LEU A 137 48.10 23.06 42.70
N ALA A 138 48.37 24.31 42.36
CA ALA A 138 49.69 24.93 42.54
C ALA A 138 50.11 24.97 44.02
N ASN A 139 49.20 25.35 44.93
CA ASN A 139 49.45 25.36 46.37
C ASN A 139 49.62 23.94 46.95
N GLN A 140 49.03 22.92 46.32
CA GLN A 140 49.25 21.51 46.66
C GLN A 140 50.62 20.98 46.20
N GLY A 141 51.43 21.79 45.50
CA GLY A 141 52.79 21.44 45.09
C GLY A 141 52.89 20.70 43.76
N PHE A 142 51.84 20.69 42.93
CA PHE A 142 51.88 20.08 41.59
C PHE A 142 52.78 20.89 40.63
N THR A 143 53.48 20.19 39.73
CA THR A 143 54.35 20.85 38.74
C THR A 143 53.53 21.46 37.59
N ALA A 144 54.10 22.45 36.89
CA ALA A 144 53.43 23.15 35.79
C ALA A 144 52.89 22.20 34.70
N GLU A 145 53.62 21.12 34.40
CA GLU A 145 53.20 20.11 33.43
C GLU A 145 52.00 19.27 33.90
N GLN A 146 51.94 18.96 35.20
CA GLN A 146 50.84 18.18 35.79
C GLN A 146 49.55 18.99 35.91
N ILE A 147 49.67 20.31 36.13
CA ILE A 147 48.52 21.23 36.13
C ILE A 147 48.00 21.42 34.71
N ASN A 148 48.89 21.57 33.72
CA ASN A 148 48.52 21.73 32.31
C ASN A 148 47.81 20.49 31.74
N GLN A 149 48.12 19.29 32.22
CA GLN A 149 47.40 18.07 31.85
C GLN A 149 45.97 18.01 32.40
N LYS A 150 45.71 18.66 33.55
CA LYS A 150 44.39 18.65 34.22
C LYS A 150 43.54 19.87 33.88
N ILE A 151 44.17 20.98 33.50
CA ILE A 151 43.51 22.25 33.24
C ILE A 151 44.09 22.84 31.96
N ASP A 152 43.19 23.07 31.00
CA ASP A 152 43.48 23.72 29.72
C ASP A 152 43.66 25.23 29.92
N LEU A 153 44.87 25.63 30.33
CA LEU A 153 45.36 26.99 30.56
C LEU A 153 46.75 27.13 29.91
N ASN A 154 47.15 28.34 29.54
CA ASN A 154 48.46 28.52 28.91
C ASN A 154 49.59 28.25 29.92
N VAL A 155 50.67 27.61 29.47
CA VAL A 155 51.82 27.24 30.31
C VAL A 155 52.43 28.45 31.02
N ALA A 156 52.42 29.62 30.37
CA ALA A 156 52.88 30.88 30.97
C ALA A 156 51.97 31.38 32.11
N GLU A 157 50.66 31.18 32.01
CA GLU A 157 49.70 31.55 33.05
C GLU A 157 49.82 30.61 34.24
N ILE A 158 50.02 29.31 33.99
CA ILE A 158 50.23 28.30 35.03
C ILE A 158 51.51 28.60 35.83
N ASP A 159 52.61 28.97 35.17
CA ASP A 159 53.87 29.33 35.86
C ASP A 159 53.71 30.58 36.76
N MET A 160 52.94 31.56 36.30
CA MET A 160 52.60 32.75 37.10
C MET A 160 51.75 32.39 38.32
N ILE A 161 50.74 31.54 38.14
CA ILE A 161 49.86 31.07 39.23
C ILE A 161 50.65 30.26 40.27
N ILE A 162 51.58 29.42 39.81
CA ILE A 162 52.49 28.67 40.70
C ILE A 162 53.35 29.64 41.51
N LYS A 163 54.03 30.59 40.86
CA LYS A 163 54.86 31.58 41.56
C LYS A 163 54.08 32.41 42.58
N MET A 164 52.84 32.77 42.26
CA MET A 164 51.99 33.61 43.12
C MET A 164 51.36 32.86 44.31
N ASN A 165 51.11 31.56 44.18
CA ASN A 165 50.39 30.76 45.19
C ASN A 165 51.25 29.67 45.87
N LYS A 166 52.58 29.66 45.64
CA LYS A 166 53.50 28.66 46.19
C LYS A 166 53.68 28.74 47.71
N GLU A 167 53.63 29.95 48.27
CA GLU A 167 53.96 30.20 49.69
C GLU A 167 52.73 30.52 50.53
N ASN A 168 51.70 31.11 49.93
CA ASN A 168 50.41 31.33 50.56
C ASN A 168 49.33 31.44 49.48
N LEU A 169 48.18 30.78 49.68
CA LEU A 169 47.05 30.84 48.76
C LEU A 169 46.49 32.27 48.80
N GLN A 170 46.49 32.99 47.67
CA GLN A 170 46.10 34.40 47.67
C GLN A 170 44.58 34.64 47.84
N PHE A 171 43.78 33.58 47.85
CA PHE A 171 42.34 33.63 48.10
C PHE A 171 41.96 32.72 49.27
N SER A 172 40.99 33.16 50.07
CA SER A 172 40.41 32.35 51.14
C SER A 172 39.35 31.43 50.56
N GLU A 173 39.41 30.13 50.86
CA GLU A 173 38.41 29.17 50.38
C GLU A 173 36.97 29.52 50.83
N GLU A 174 36.80 30.23 51.95
CA GLU A 174 35.51 30.72 52.46
C GLU A 174 34.93 31.92 51.67
N ASN A 175 35.76 32.68 50.95
CA ASN A 175 35.31 33.85 50.17
C ASN A 175 35.08 33.52 48.68
N LEU A 176 35.15 32.25 48.29
CA LEU A 176 34.83 31.83 46.94
C LEU A 176 33.32 31.73 46.75
N PRO A 177 32.76 32.31 45.68
CA PRO A 177 31.38 32.06 45.31
C PRO A 177 31.07 30.57 45.18
N ALA A 178 29.88 30.16 45.64
CA ALA A 178 29.45 28.76 45.68
C ALA A 178 29.56 28.01 44.34
N TRP A 179 29.52 28.74 43.21
CA TRP A 179 29.64 28.16 41.86
C TRP A 179 31.05 27.64 41.54
N ILE A 180 32.12 28.11 42.20
CA ILE A 180 33.50 27.63 41.99
C ILE A 180 33.74 26.29 42.69
N SER A 181 33.15 26.12 43.87
CA SER A 181 33.24 24.89 44.66
C SER A 181 32.51 23.72 44.03
N GLN A 182 31.58 23.99 43.10
CA GLN A 182 30.87 22.97 42.32
C GLN A 182 31.69 22.43 41.12
N VAL A 183 32.83 23.04 40.77
CA VAL A 183 33.57 22.73 39.51
C VAL A 183 34.83 21.87 39.73
N ALA A 184 35.16 21.48 40.96
CA ALA A 184 36.32 20.61 41.23
C ALA A 184 35.88 19.18 41.59
N PRO A 185 36.53 18.11 41.09
CA PRO A 185 37.00 17.82 39.75
C PRO A 185 35.98 16.90 39.06
N THR A 186 34.93 17.48 38.48
CA THR A 186 34.06 16.70 37.60
C THR A 186 33.83 17.46 36.31
N ALA A 187 34.83 17.40 35.43
CA ALA A 187 34.66 17.62 33.99
C ALA A 187 33.67 16.61 33.35
N MET A 188 32.86 15.89 34.14
CA MET A 188 31.82 14.96 33.71
C MET A 188 30.46 15.16 34.41
N GLU A 189 30.29 16.12 35.36
CA GLU A 189 29.00 16.31 36.07
C GLU A 189 28.37 17.69 35.89
N SER A 190 29.07 18.70 35.38
CA SER A 190 28.41 19.94 34.93
C SER A 190 27.68 19.76 33.59
N GLU A 191 27.95 18.66 32.89
CA GLU A 191 27.03 18.14 31.89
C GLU A 191 25.80 17.51 32.53
N GLN A 192 25.76 17.07 33.79
CA GLN A 192 24.59 16.34 34.32
C GLN A 192 23.38 17.20 34.65
N SER A 193 23.51 18.47 35.06
CA SER A 193 22.30 19.32 35.26
C SER A 193 21.76 19.83 33.92
N HIS A 194 22.63 20.17 32.97
CA HIS A 194 22.22 20.62 31.63
C HIS A 194 21.84 19.44 30.73
N SER A 195 22.48 18.28 30.89
CA SER A 195 22.05 17.02 30.28
C SER A 195 20.91 16.37 31.02
N GLN A 196 20.58 16.68 32.28
CA GLN A 196 19.30 16.25 32.87
C GLN A 196 18.14 17.02 32.27
N GLU A 197 18.27 18.34 32.04
CA GLU A 197 17.23 19.10 31.34
C GLU A 197 17.19 18.79 29.84
N ILE A 198 18.33 18.59 29.16
CA ILE A 198 18.38 18.12 27.76
C ILE A 198 18.00 16.63 27.66
N GLN A 199 18.21 15.80 28.68
CA GLN A 199 17.70 14.42 28.75
C GLN A 199 16.22 14.40 29.06
N GLU A 200 15.70 15.29 29.91
CA GLU A 200 14.27 15.43 30.13
C GLU A 200 13.59 15.97 28.87
N PHE A 201 14.17 16.98 28.21
CA PHE A 201 13.65 17.50 26.95
C PHE A 201 13.79 16.49 25.80
N SER A 202 14.89 15.75 25.72
CA SER A 202 15.05 14.67 24.73
C SER A 202 14.20 13.44 25.07
N ALA A 203 13.95 13.15 26.35
CA ALA A 203 12.99 12.14 26.80
C ALA A 203 11.57 12.59 26.50
N GLN A 204 11.26 13.88 26.59
CA GLN A 204 9.96 14.47 26.26
C GLN A 204 9.75 14.53 24.75
N LEU A 205 10.79 14.84 23.97
CA LEU A 205 10.84 14.69 22.51
C LEU A 205 10.71 13.24 22.09
N LYS A 206 11.38 12.31 22.78
CA LYS A 206 11.29 10.87 22.51
C LYS A 206 9.92 10.33 22.88
N LYS A 207 9.32 10.79 23.99
CA LYS A 207 7.95 10.46 24.40
C LYS A 207 6.92 11.06 23.46
N MET A 208 7.17 12.27 22.94
CA MET A 208 6.35 12.90 21.90
C MET A 208 6.50 12.17 20.56
N ASN A 209 7.71 11.81 20.15
CA ASN A 209 7.96 11.06 18.93
C ASN A 209 7.42 9.62 19.04
N GLN A 210 7.43 9.02 20.23
CA GLN A 210 6.84 7.71 20.51
C GLN A 210 5.30 7.77 20.57
N MET A 211 4.72 8.86 21.10
CA MET A 211 3.27 9.13 21.05
C MET A 211 2.81 9.42 19.61
N VAL A 212 3.59 10.19 18.84
CA VAL A 212 3.34 10.41 17.41
C VAL A 212 3.50 9.10 16.64
N SER A 213 4.52 8.29 16.93
CA SER A 213 4.72 7.00 16.27
C SER A 213 3.62 5.98 16.63
N SER A 214 3.15 5.96 17.87
CA SER A 214 2.06 5.06 18.29
C SER A 214 0.68 5.53 17.82
N THR A 215 0.52 6.80 17.43
CA THR A 215 -0.78 7.36 17.01
C THR A 215 -0.84 7.64 15.50
N ALA A 216 0.29 7.85 14.82
CA ALA A 216 0.38 8.24 13.41
C ALA A 216 0.73 7.08 12.46
N PHE A 217 1.14 5.92 12.98
CA PHE A 217 1.43 4.73 12.17
C PHE A 217 0.61 3.49 12.57
N ASP A 218 -0.52 3.68 13.24
CA ASP A 218 -1.58 2.67 13.28
C ASP A 218 -2.37 2.68 11.95
N MET A 219 -1.63 2.65 10.84
CA MET A 219 -2.17 2.05 9.62
C MET A 219 -2.35 0.59 9.98
N GLN A 220 -3.60 0.17 10.24
CA GLN A 220 -3.97 -1.24 10.27
C GLN A 220 -3.24 -1.90 9.10
N ALA A 221 -2.24 -2.73 9.40
CA ALA A 221 -1.55 -3.50 8.39
C ALA A 221 -2.65 -4.14 7.54
N PRO A 222 -2.69 -3.90 6.21
CA PRO A 222 -3.78 -4.38 5.38
C PRO A 222 -3.92 -5.87 5.65
N ASP A 223 -5.08 -6.27 6.18
CA ASP A 223 -5.32 -7.60 6.68
C ASP A 223 -5.00 -8.63 5.59
N LEU A 224 -3.80 -9.21 5.68
CA LEU A 224 -3.27 -10.14 4.69
C LEU A 224 -4.14 -11.39 4.60
N THR A 225 -4.88 -11.72 5.67
CA THR A 225 -5.79 -12.85 5.67
C THR A 225 -7.03 -12.58 4.82
N SER A 226 -7.55 -11.35 4.78
CA SER A 226 -8.63 -10.97 3.86
C SER A 226 -8.18 -11.05 2.40
N MET A 227 -6.95 -10.63 2.08
CA MET A 227 -6.42 -10.68 0.72
C MET A 227 -6.10 -12.11 0.25
N GLU A 228 -5.61 -12.97 1.15
CA GLU A 228 -5.36 -14.38 0.87
C GLU A 228 -6.68 -15.16 0.69
N ASN A 229 -7.70 -14.86 1.49
CA ASN A 229 -9.06 -15.39 1.30
C ASN A 229 -9.69 -14.91 -0.01
N ILE A 230 -9.48 -13.65 -0.41
CA ILE A 230 -9.96 -13.13 -1.71
C ILE A 230 -9.23 -13.83 -2.86
N LYS A 231 -7.91 -14.03 -2.76
CA LYS A 231 -7.12 -14.76 -3.76
C LYS A 231 -7.54 -16.23 -3.87
N GLN A 232 -7.82 -16.87 -2.74
CA GLN A 232 -8.28 -18.25 -2.70
C GLN A 232 -9.68 -18.39 -3.30
N LYS A 233 -10.62 -17.50 -2.94
CA LYS A 233 -11.95 -17.45 -3.57
C LYS A 233 -11.89 -17.14 -5.07
N PHE A 234 -10.97 -16.28 -5.50
CA PHE A 234 -10.76 -15.99 -6.92
C PHE A 234 -10.23 -17.21 -7.68
N ASN A 235 -9.22 -17.90 -7.13
CA ASN A 235 -8.69 -19.14 -7.71
C ASN A 235 -9.74 -20.27 -7.74
N GLU A 236 -10.54 -20.41 -6.68
CA GLU A 236 -11.65 -21.37 -6.65
C GLU A 236 -12.74 -21.02 -7.67
N THR A 237 -13.00 -19.74 -7.90
CA THR A 237 -13.98 -19.28 -8.90
C THR A 237 -13.45 -19.51 -10.32
N LEU A 238 -12.15 -19.32 -10.56
CA LEU A 238 -11.49 -19.66 -11.82
C LEU A 238 -11.49 -21.18 -12.08
N ALA A 239 -11.17 -21.98 -11.06
CA ALA A 239 -11.18 -23.44 -11.15
C ALA A 239 -12.58 -24.03 -11.36
N ARG A 240 -13.63 -23.39 -10.81
CA ARG A 240 -15.02 -23.79 -11.07
C ARG A 240 -15.51 -23.37 -12.45
N ASN A 241 -15.12 -22.20 -12.94
CA ASN A 241 -15.51 -21.73 -14.28
C ASN A 241 -14.75 -22.42 -15.42
N SER A 242 -13.53 -22.92 -15.20
CA SER A 242 -12.76 -23.64 -16.23
C SER A 242 -13.39 -25.00 -16.62
N THR A 243 -14.38 -25.50 -15.86
CA THR A 243 -15.11 -26.73 -16.20
C THR A 243 -16.32 -26.48 -17.11
N GLN A 244 -16.72 -25.22 -17.35
CA GLN A 244 -17.88 -24.85 -18.17
C GLN A 244 -17.56 -23.96 -19.38
N VAL A 245 -16.30 -23.65 -19.67
CA VAL A 245 -15.93 -22.98 -20.92
C VAL A 245 -15.65 -24.03 -21.99
N PRO A 246 -16.39 -24.07 -23.11
CA PRO A 246 -16.00 -24.85 -24.27
C PRO A 246 -14.60 -24.43 -24.74
N GLN A 247 -13.72 -25.41 -24.93
CA GLN A 247 -12.34 -25.34 -25.46
C GLN A 247 -12.25 -24.81 -26.90
N THR A 248 -13.03 -23.78 -27.26
CA THR A 248 -13.01 -23.13 -28.58
C THR A 248 -12.34 -21.75 -28.56
N PHE A 249 -11.81 -21.29 -27.42
CA PHE A 249 -11.15 -19.98 -27.30
C PHE A 249 -9.66 -20.04 -26.93
N LEU A 250 -9.05 -21.23 -26.87
CA LEU A 250 -7.63 -21.39 -26.54
C LEU A 250 -6.76 -21.84 -27.72
N ASN A 251 -7.23 -21.72 -28.96
CA ASN A 251 -6.44 -22.07 -30.15
C ASN A 251 -6.05 -20.89 -31.05
N ASP A 252 -6.45 -19.65 -30.75
CA ASP A 252 -6.10 -18.47 -31.56
C ASP A 252 -5.08 -17.54 -30.90
N GLN A 253 -4.30 -18.04 -29.92
CA GLN A 253 -3.23 -17.26 -29.28
C GLN A 253 -1.82 -17.80 -29.55
N GLU A 254 -1.62 -18.43 -30.71
CA GLU A 254 -0.29 -18.63 -31.29
C GLU A 254 -0.34 -18.35 -32.79
N THR A 255 -0.36 -17.07 -33.17
CA THR A 255 0.40 -16.48 -34.28
C THR A 255 -0.02 -15.03 -34.43
N GLY A 256 0.92 -14.13 -34.16
CA GLY A 256 0.71 -12.70 -34.33
C GLY A 256 0.51 -12.33 -35.80
N THR A 257 -0.39 -11.38 -36.04
CA THR A 257 -0.10 -10.07 -36.67
C THR A 257 -1.43 -9.35 -36.85
N SER A 258 -1.75 -8.44 -35.93
CA SER A 258 -2.80 -7.45 -36.18
C SER A 258 -2.25 -6.39 -37.14
N LEU A 259 -2.60 -6.53 -38.42
CA LEU A 259 -2.61 -5.40 -39.35
C LEU A 259 -3.78 -4.50 -38.97
N THR A 260 -3.50 -3.31 -38.43
CA THR A 260 -4.39 -2.17 -38.59
C THR A 260 -3.58 -0.93 -38.95
N GLU A 261 -4.12 -0.28 -39.96
CA GLU A 261 -3.76 0.94 -40.67
C GLU A 261 -3.66 2.14 -39.72
N ASN A 262 -2.46 2.36 -39.17
CA ASN A 262 -1.84 3.67 -38.87
C ASN A 262 -0.69 3.43 -37.88
N GLY A 263 0.53 3.41 -38.41
CA GLY A 263 1.74 2.92 -37.75
C GLY A 263 2.24 3.76 -36.56
N LYS A 264 1.64 3.58 -35.38
CA LYS A 264 2.27 3.94 -34.12
C LYS A 264 2.10 2.81 -33.10
N SER A 265 3.16 2.02 -32.96
CA SER A 265 3.25 0.91 -32.00
C SER A 265 3.31 1.47 -30.57
N ILE A 266 2.22 1.28 -29.82
CA ILE A 266 2.18 1.49 -28.38
C ILE A 266 2.61 0.18 -27.74
N ARG A 267 3.78 0.14 -27.11
CA ARG A 267 4.22 -1.02 -26.34
C ARG A 267 3.40 -1.10 -25.05
N PRO A 268 2.90 -2.27 -24.63
CA PRO A 268 2.29 -2.44 -23.32
C PRO A 268 3.35 -2.23 -22.23
N PHE A 269 2.97 -1.55 -21.16
CA PHE A 269 3.83 -1.20 -20.03
C PHE A 269 4.43 -2.45 -19.38
N GLU A 270 5.75 -2.62 -19.51
CA GLU A 270 6.50 -3.58 -18.70
C GLU A 270 6.84 -2.96 -17.34
N PHE A 271 6.27 -3.52 -16.27
CA PHE A 271 6.70 -3.21 -14.90
C PHE A 271 8.04 -3.91 -14.62
N LYS A 272 9.13 -3.15 -14.70
CA LYS A 272 10.46 -3.60 -14.29
C LYS A 272 10.50 -3.74 -12.76
N ARG A 273 10.46 -4.98 -12.28
CA ARG A 273 10.63 -5.35 -10.86
C ARG A 273 12.07 -5.03 -10.43
N ILE A 274 12.28 -3.95 -9.68
CA ILE A 274 13.58 -3.64 -9.07
C ILE A 274 13.72 -4.49 -7.81
N GLY A 275 14.45 -5.61 -7.94
CA GLY A 275 14.87 -6.44 -6.83
C GLY A 275 16.22 -5.96 -6.26
N SER A 276 16.20 -5.58 -4.98
CA SER A 276 17.15 -5.97 -3.94
C SER A 276 18.61 -6.22 -4.35
N ASN A 277 19.48 -5.24 -4.14
CA ASN A 277 20.90 -5.51 -3.91
C ASN A 277 21.16 -5.61 -2.40
N LYS A 278 21.40 -6.85 -1.95
CA LYS A 278 22.23 -7.14 -0.78
C LYS A 278 23.65 -7.38 -1.29
N SER A 279 24.58 -6.50 -0.94
CA SER A 279 25.87 -6.78 -0.29
C SER A 279 26.82 -5.61 -0.49
#